data_AF-A0A3E2XMR3-F1
#
_entry.id   AF-A0A3E2XMR3-F1
#
_cell.length_a   1.000
_cell.length_b   1.000
_cell.length_c   1.000
_cell.angle_alpha   90.00
_cell.angle_beta   90.00
_cell.angle_gamma   90.00
#
_symmetry.space_group_name_H-M   'P 1'
#
loop_
_entity.id
_entity.type
_entity.pdbx_description
1 polymer ?
#
loop_
_entity_poly.entity_id
_entity_poly.type
_entity_poly.pdbx_seq_one_letter_code
_entity_poly.pdbx_strand_id
1 'polypeptide(L)'
;MKNQMIFKRYEIKYLLTSEQRLSIQEAMKPYMRLDDFGHSVIRNIYFDTDNYRLVRRSIEKPVYKEKLRMRSYRKAGQNDNVFLELKKKYQSVVYKRRILLPQNEAFGLINNPSDIQTDSQIEKEIMYFCDYYQSLRPVVYLSYLSM
;
A
#
# COMPACT_ATOMS: atom_id res chain seq x y z
N MET A 1 1.70 32.62 7.65
CA MET A 1 1.91 31.16 7.53
C MET A 1 1.67 30.74 6.08
N LYS A 2 2.70 30.36 5.33
CA LYS A 2 2.52 29.78 3.99
C LYS A 2 1.79 28.45 4.15
N ASN A 3 0.69 28.29 3.42
CA ASN A 3 -0.17 27.12 3.47
C ASN A 3 0.64 25.87 3.00
N GLN A 4 1.22 25.12 3.96
CA GLN A 4 1.99 23.89 3.73
C GLN A 4 1.14 22.73 3.18
N MET A 5 -0.13 22.98 2.87
CA MET A 5 -1.08 21.97 2.38
C MET A 5 -1.05 21.79 0.87
N ILE A 6 -0.44 22.72 0.11
CA ILE A 6 -0.34 22.62 -1.35
C ILE A 6 1.13 22.59 -1.75
N PHE A 7 1.64 21.39 -2.06
CA PHE A 7 3.01 21.21 -2.54
C PHE A 7 3.05 20.18 -3.67
N LYS A 8 4.00 20.35 -4.59
CA LYS A 8 4.32 19.36 -5.63
C LYS A 8 5.41 18.43 -5.10
N ARG A 9 5.13 17.13 -5.07
CA ARG A 9 6.07 16.10 -4.67
C ARG A 9 6.64 15.39 -5.90
N TYR A 10 7.96 15.25 -5.96
CA TYR A 10 8.63 14.34 -6.87
C TYR A 10 9.08 13.10 -6.10
N GLU A 11 8.92 11.92 -6.71
CA GLU A 11 9.36 10.65 -6.15
C GLU A 11 10.19 9.93 -7.21
N ILE A 12 11.49 9.82 -6.96
CA ILE A 12 12.47 9.19 -7.85
C ILE A 12 13.02 7.96 -7.14
N LYS A 13 13.19 6.85 -7.86
CA LYS A 13 13.62 5.56 -7.31
C LYS A 13 14.85 5.07 -8.06
N TYR A 14 15.84 4.62 -7.29
CA TYR A 14 17.08 4.05 -7.79
C TYR A 14 17.20 2.62 -7.25
N LEU A 15 17.71 1.72 -8.09
CA LEU A 15 18.23 0.45 -7.63
C LEU A 15 19.69 0.69 -7.22
N LEU A 16 20.05 0.31 -6.00
CA LEU A 16 21.36 0.60 -5.43
C LEU A 16 22.05 -0.69 -5.01
N THR A 17 23.37 -0.73 -5.14
CA THR A 17 24.21 -1.72 -4.44
C THR A 17 24.35 -1.35 -2.96
N SER A 18 24.86 -2.29 -2.16
CA SER A 18 25.11 -2.07 -0.74
C SER A 18 26.11 -0.92 -0.50
N GLU A 19 27.14 -0.82 -1.32
CA GLU A 19 28.20 0.19 -1.25
C GLU A 19 27.67 1.58 -1.61
N GLN A 20 26.84 1.66 -2.67
CA GLN A 20 26.18 2.90 -3.07
C GLN A 20 25.24 3.40 -1.97
N ARG A 21 24.47 2.50 -1.35
CA ARG A 21 23.58 2.85 -0.23
C ARG A 21 24.36 3.47 0.92
N LEU A 22 25.45 2.83 1.36
CA LEU A 22 26.28 3.33 2.47
C LEU A 22 26.86 4.72 2.14
N SER A 23 27.39 4.89 0.93
CA SER A 23 27.96 6.17 0.47
C SER A 23 26.93 7.30 0.49
N ILE A 24 25.70 7.02 0.03
CA ILE A 24 24.60 7.98 0.04
C ILE A 24 24.17 8.32 1.48
N GLN A 25 24.05 7.31 2.35
CA GLN A 25 23.68 7.52 3.75
C GLN A 25 24.68 8.42 4.49
N GLU A 26 25.99 8.18 4.31
CA GLU A 26 27.02 9.06 4.88
C GLU A 26 26.91 10.49 4.37
N ALA A 27 26.72 10.68 3.07
CA ALA A 27 26.56 12.00 2.46
C ALA A 27 25.29 12.74 2.94
N MET A 28 24.25 12.02 3.35
CA MET A 28 22.99 12.60 3.83
C MET A 28 23.02 13.05 5.30
N LYS A 29 23.90 12.48 6.14
CA LYS A 29 23.95 12.74 7.59
C LYS A 29 23.97 14.23 7.99
N PRO A 30 24.70 15.12 7.30
CA PRO A 30 24.73 16.54 7.67
C PRO A 30 23.42 17.29 7.39
N TYR A 31 22.56 16.74 6.51
CA TYR A 31 21.38 17.42 5.98
C TYR A 31 20.06 16.83 6.49
N MET A 32 20.08 15.59 6.97
CA MET A 32 18.88 14.84 7.33
C MET A 32 19.08 14.05 8.62
N ARG A 33 17.99 13.90 9.37
CA ARG A 33 17.91 13.01 10.53
C ARG A 33 17.04 11.81 10.20
N LEU A 34 17.30 10.70 10.88
CA LEU A 34 16.46 9.52 10.79
C LEU A 34 15.03 9.86 11.23
N ASP A 35 14.05 9.31 10.52
CA ASP A 35 12.65 9.38 10.90
C ASP A 35 12.35 8.45 12.08
N ASP A 36 11.39 8.79 12.94
CA ASP A 36 11.02 7.98 14.11
C ASP A 36 10.57 6.57 13.74
N PHE A 37 10.06 6.37 12.51
CA PHE A 37 9.65 5.08 11.98
C PHE A 37 10.65 4.51 10.96
N GLY A 38 11.85 5.09 10.88
CA GLY A 38 12.90 4.78 9.92
C GLY A 38 13.23 3.29 9.85
N HIS A 39 13.34 2.61 11.00
CA HIS A 39 13.67 1.19 11.11
C HIS A 39 12.44 0.29 11.29
N SER A 40 11.56 0.29 10.30
CA SER A 40 10.35 -0.55 10.31
C SER A 40 10.46 -1.71 9.32
N VAL A 41 10.16 -2.93 9.76
CA VAL A 41 9.97 -4.06 8.83
C VAL A 41 8.57 -3.98 8.24
N ILE A 42 8.50 -3.61 6.97
CA ILE A 42 7.23 -3.48 6.26
C ILE A 42 6.88 -4.84 5.65
N ARG A 43 5.71 -5.36 6.02
CA ARG A 43 5.15 -6.61 5.49
C ARG A 43 3.89 -6.28 4.69
N ASN A 44 3.82 -6.75 3.46
CA ASN A 44 2.68 -6.50 2.58
C ASN A 44 2.19 -7.82 2.00
N ILE A 45 0.88 -7.99 1.96
CA ILE A 45 0.20 -8.98 1.13
C ILE A 45 -0.48 -8.21 0.01
N TYR A 46 -0.15 -8.53 -1.24
CA TYR A 46 -0.85 -8.03 -2.41
C TYR A 46 -1.92 -9.02 -2.83
N PHE A 47 -3.08 -8.48 -3.16
CA PHE A 47 -4.22 -9.24 -3.67
C PHE A 47 -4.31 -9.07 -5.18
N ASP A 48 -4.70 -10.13 -5.87
CA ASP A 48 -5.00 -10.15 -7.30
C ASP A 48 -6.05 -11.21 -7.58
N THR A 49 -6.60 -11.19 -8.79
CA THR A 49 -7.55 -12.20 -9.25
C THR A 49 -6.84 -13.50 -9.60
N ASP A 50 -7.61 -14.58 -9.76
CA ASP A 50 -7.07 -15.90 -10.14
C ASP A 50 -6.26 -15.90 -11.44
N ASN A 51 -6.62 -14.99 -12.35
CA ASN A 51 -5.96 -14.79 -13.63
C ASN A 51 -5.00 -13.58 -13.64
N TYR A 52 -4.55 -13.09 -12.47
CA TYR A 52 -3.54 -12.03 -12.35
C TYR A 52 -3.91 -10.74 -13.12
N ARG A 53 -5.19 -10.34 -13.08
CA ARG A 53 -5.72 -9.23 -13.88
C ARG A 53 -5.08 -7.90 -13.49
N LEU A 54 -4.86 -7.65 -12.20
CA LEU A 54 -4.34 -6.38 -11.71
C LEU A 54 -2.88 -6.18 -12.10
N VAL A 55 -2.03 -7.21 -11.92
CA VAL A 55 -0.61 -7.10 -12.30
C VAL A 55 -0.43 -6.98 -13.82
N ARG A 56 -1.16 -7.75 -14.63
CA ARG A 56 -1.12 -7.65 -16.10
C ARG A 56 -1.50 -6.24 -16.55
N ARG A 57 -2.63 -5.72 -16.07
CA ARG A 57 -3.03 -4.32 -16.31
C ARG A 57 -1.98 -3.34 -15.80
N SER A 58 -1.33 -3.59 -14.66
CA SER A 58 -0.29 -2.68 -14.18
C SER A 58 0.91 -2.58 -15.11
N ILE A 59 1.30 -3.70 -15.74
CA ILE A 59 2.42 -3.81 -16.70
C ILE A 59 2.09 -3.10 -18.01
N GLU A 60 0.83 -3.18 -18.49
CA GLU A 60 0.34 -2.47 -19.68
C GLU A 60 0.37 -0.94 -19.55
N LYS A 61 0.51 -0.42 -18.31
CA LYS A 61 0.51 1.02 -17.99
C LYS A 61 -0.70 1.78 -18.57
N PRO A 62 -1.94 1.31 -18.36
CA PRO A 62 -3.14 2.02 -18.78
C PRO A 62 -3.29 3.35 -18.03
N VAL A 63 -4.16 4.21 -18.55
CA VAL A 63 -4.52 5.49 -17.94
C VAL A 63 -5.02 5.31 -16.51
N TYR A 64 -5.81 4.27 -16.26
CA TYR A 64 -6.32 3.89 -14.94
C TYR A 64 -5.83 2.51 -14.52
N LYS A 65 -5.26 2.42 -13.31
CA LYS A 65 -4.98 1.16 -12.64
C LYS A 65 -5.09 1.29 -11.12
N GLU A 66 -5.34 0.17 -10.49
CA GLU A 66 -5.50 0.09 -9.04
C GLU A 66 -4.91 -1.19 -8.48
N LYS A 67 -4.71 -1.20 -7.16
CA LYS A 67 -4.24 -2.37 -6.41
C LYS A 67 -4.68 -2.30 -4.96
N LEU A 68 -4.96 -3.47 -4.41
CA LEU A 68 -5.25 -3.67 -3.01
C LEU A 68 -4.07 -4.34 -2.32
N ARG A 69 -3.73 -3.88 -1.12
CA ARG A 69 -2.74 -4.55 -0.28
C ARG A 69 -3.12 -4.47 1.18
N MET A 70 -2.82 -5.53 1.91
CA MET A 70 -2.85 -5.52 3.37
C MET A 70 -1.42 -5.35 3.88
N ARG A 71 -1.20 -4.42 4.81
CA ARG A 71 0.12 -4.03 5.30
C ARG A 71 0.18 -4.10 6.82
N SER A 72 1.29 -4.61 7.33
CA SER A 72 1.66 -4.50 8.74
C SER A 72 3.12 -4.10 8.92
N TYR A 73 3.40 -3.39 10.02
CA TYR A 73 4.75 -3.02 10.45
C TYR A 73 5.34 -4.02 11.45
N ARG A 74 4.53 -4.98 11.91
CA ARG A 74 4.93 -6.09 12.77
C ARG A 74 4.41 -7.42 12.23
N LYS A 75 4.83 -8.54 12.81
CA LYS A 75 4.11 -9.80 12.60
C LYS A 75 2.74 -9.63 13.26
N ALA A 76 1.67 -9.71 12.48
CA ALA A 76 0.31 -9.52 12.95
C ALA A 76 -0.38 -10.88 13.11
N GLY A 77 -0.94 -11.14 14.29
CA GLY A 77 -1.94 -12.18 14.51
C GLY A 77 -3.33 -11.77 13.98
N GLN A 78 -4.31 -12.66 14.17
CA GLN A 78 -5.66 -12.47 13.64
C GLN A 78 -6.37 -11.22 14.20
N ASN A 79 -6.17 -10.91 15.48
CA ASN A 79 -6.79 -9.77 16.14
C ASN A 79 -5.90 -8.52 16.14
N ASP A 80 -4.69 -8.59 15.57
CA ASP A 80 -3.82 -7.44 15.47
C ASP A 80 -4.26 -6.54 14.31
N ASN A 81 -4.23 -5.23 14.56
CA ASN A 81 -4.55 -4.25 13.54
C ASN A 81 -3.56 -4.28 12.36
N VAL A 82 -4.13 -4.23 11.16
CA VAL A 82 -3.44 -4.13 9.87
C VAL A 82 -4.02 -3.00 9.04
N PHE A 83 -3.24 -2.47 8.11
CA PHE A 83 -3.72 -1.49 7.15
C PHE A 83 -4.22 -2.19 5.89
N LEU A 84 -5.50 -2.08 5.59
CA LEU A 84 -6.02 -2.42 4.26
C LEU A 84 -5.96 -1.18 3.38
N GLU A 85 -5.10 -1.21 2.35
CA GLU A 85 -4.76 -0.04 1.55
C GLU A 85 -5.15 -0.22 0.08
N LEU A 86 -5.97 0.71 -0.42
CA LEU A 86 -6.34 0.83 -1.83
C LEU A 86 -5.51 1.93 -2.49
N LYS A 87 -4.79 1.58 -3.56
CA LYS A 87 -4.02 2.54 -4.35
C LYS A 87 -4.56 2.59 -5.77
N LYS A 88 -5.02 3.77 -6.20
CA LYS A 88 -5.47 4.07 -7.56
C LYS A 88 -4.44 4.98 -8.26
N LYS A 89 -4.29 4.84 -9.57
CA LYS A 89 -3.48 5.72 -10.41
C LYS A 89 -4.29 6.07 -11.65
N TYR A 90 -4.56 7.36 -11.83
CA TYR A 90 -5.28 7.91 -12.97
C TYR A 90 -4.47 9.04 -13.59
N GLN A 91 -4.21 9.00 -14.91
CA GLN A 91 -3.45 10.03 -15.63
C GLN A 91 -2.16 10.45 -14.88
N SER A 92 -1.38 9.45 -14.46
CA SER A 92 -0.15 9.62 -13.66
C SER A 92 -0.32 10.12 -12.22
N VAL A 93 -1.50 10.60 -11.81
CA VAL A 93 -1.82 10.99 -10.43
C VAL A 93 -2.14 9.76 -9.59
N VAL A 94 -1.59 9.70 -8.37
CA VAL A 94 -1.78 8.59 -7.44
C VAL A 94 -2.72 9.00 -6.31
N TYR A 95 -3.71 8.17 -6.05
CA TYR A 95 -4.61 8.28 -4.91
C TYR A 95 -4.40 7.07 -4.00
N LYS A 96 -4.22 7.31 -2.70
CA LYS A 96 -4.05 6.26 -1.70
C LYS A 96 -5.07 6.46 -0.59
N ARG A 97 -5.86 5.42 -0.32
CA ARG A 97 -6.79 5.34 0.80
C ARG A 97 -6.46 4.12 1.64
N ARG A 98 -6.72 4.16 2.94
CA ARG A 98 -6.52 3.01 3.83
C ARG A 98 -7.45 3.07 5.02
N ILE A 99 -7.74 1.91 5.56
CA ILE A 99 -8.41 1.70 6.85
C ILE A 99 -7.50 0.87 7.76
N LEU A 100 -7.71 0.98 9.06
CA LEU A 100 -7.02 0.21 10.10
C LEU A 100 -8.06 -0.65 10.79
N LEU A 101 -7.87 -1.97 10.74
CA LEU A 101 -8.81 -2.94 11.31
C LEU A 101 -8.06 -4.24 11.66
N PRO A 102 -8.61 -5.09 12.54
CA PRO A 102 -8.08 -6.42 12.81
C PRO A 102 -7.89 -7.25 11.53
N GLN A 103 -6.86 -8.09 11.51
CA GLN A 103 -6.51 -8.89 10.33
C GLN A 103 -7.67 -9.79 9.87
N ASN A 104 -8.35 -10.46 10.80
CA ASN A 104 -9.50 -11.29 10.50
C ASN A 104 -10.65 -10.50 9.85
N GLU A 105 -10.93 -9.30 10.35
CA GLU A 105 -11.94 -8.39 9.77
C GLU A 105 -11.52 -7.91 8.37
N ALA A 106 -10.23 -7.60 8.16
CA ALA A 106 -9.73 -7.26 6.83
C ALA A 106 -9.93 -8.38 5.80
N PHE A 107 -9.68 -9.63 6.20
CA PHE A 107 -9.99 -10.79 5.35
C PHE A 107 -11.49 -11.00 5.17
N GLY A 108 -12.28 -10.82 6.23
CA GLY A 108 -13.75 -10.86 6.17
C GLY A 108 -14.30 -9.88 5.14
N LEU A 109 -13.82 -8.64 5.14
CA LEU A 109 -14.21 -7.60 4.18
C LEU A 109 -13.87 -7.97 2.74
N ILE A 110 -12.67 -8.52 2.50
CA ILE A 110 -12.25 -8.90 1.15
C ILE A 110 -13.07 -10.06 0.61
N ASN A 111 -13.39 -11.04 1.47
CA ASN A 111 -14.10 -12.25 1.08
C ASN A 111 -15.61 -12.02 0.95
N ASN A 112 -16.20 -11.23 1.85
CA ASN A 112 -17.64 -10.98 1.92
C ASN A 112 -17.92 -9.47 2.09
N PRO A 113 -17.62 -8.64 1.07
CA PRO A 113 -17.77 -7.19 1.18
C PRO A 113 -19.22 -6.76 1.46
N SER A 114 -20.22 -7.54 1.00
CA SER A 114 -21.65 -7.23 1.16
C SER A 114 -22.16 -7.29 2.61
N ASP A 115 -21.44 -7.98 3.49
CA ASP A 115 -21.85 -8.15 4.89
C ASP A 115 -21.52 -6.93 5.77
N ILE A 116 -20.72 -6.00 5.25
CA ILE A 116 -20.25 -4.84 6.01
C ILE A 116 -21.14 -3.63 5.73
N GLN A 117 -21.88 -3.20 6.74
CA GLN A 117 -22.59 -1.93 6.73
C GLN A 117 -21.66 -0.84 7.22
N THR A 118 -21.46 0.21 6.41
CA THR A 118 -20.55 1.30 6.74
C THR A 118 -20.99 2.61 6.09
N ASP A 119 -20.75 3.72 6.79
CA ASP A 119 -20.87 5.08 6.26
C ASP A 119 -19.55 5.63 5.71
N SER A 120 -18.43 4.94 5.95
CA SER A 120 -17.11 5.36 5.50
C SER A 120 -16.97 5.28 3.97
N GLN A 121 -16.66 6.42 3.35
CA GLN A 121 -16.35 6.48 1.93
C GLN A 121 -15.20 5.52 1.54
N ILE A 122 -14.17 5.40 2.40
CA ILE A 122 -13.01 4.55 2.08
C ILE A 122 -13.39 3.08 2.08
N GLU A 123 -14.22 2.65 3.04
CA GLU A 123 -14.68 1.26 3.11
C GLU A 123 -15.56 0.93 1.92
N LYS A 124 -16.50 1.83 1.56
CA LYS A 124 -17.31 1.71 0.33
C LYS A 124 -16.45 1.56 -0.93
N GLU A 125 -15.37 2.33 -1.05
CA GLU A 125 -14.44 2.21 -2.19
C GLU A 125 -13.69 0.86 -2.21
N ILE A 126 -13.32 0.33 -1.04
CA ILE A 126 -12.66 -0.99 -0.94
C ILE A 126 -13.65 -2.11 -1.21
N MET A 127 -14.87 -2.04 -0.68
CA MET A 127 -15.94 -3.00 -0.93
C MET A 127 -16.27 -3.07 -2.41
N TYR A 128 -16.42 -1.92 -3.07
CA TYR A 128 -16.61 -1.86 -4.53
C TYR A 128 -15.46 -2.52 -5.29
N PHE A 129 -14.21 -2.28 -4.89
CA PHE A 129 -13.05 -2.95 -5.49
C PHE A 129 -13.17 -4.48 -5.33
N CYS A 130 -13.53 -4.96 -4.14
CA CYS A 130 -13.65 -6.40 -3.89
C CYS A 130 -14.78 -7.03 -4.71
N ASP A 131 -15.95 -6.40 -4.72
CA ASP A 131 -17.12 -6.82 -5.50
C ASP A 131 -16.85 -6.81 -7.02
N TYR A 132 -16.16 -5.80 -7.55
CA TYR A 132 -15.86 -5.72 -8.97
C TYR A 132 -14.91 -6.82 -9.46
N TYR A 133 -13.94 -7.24 -8.62
CA TYR A 133 -12.94 -8.23 -9.00
C TYR A 133 -13.33 -9.67 -8.63
N GLN A 134 -14.21 -9.87 -7.64
CA GLN A 134 -14.83 -11.12 -7.15
C GLN A 134 -13.89 -12.25 -6.69
N SER A 135 -12.78 -12.49 -7.38
CA SER A 135 -11.84 -13.59 -7.21
C SER A 135 -10.53 -13.15 -6.54
N LEU A 136 -10.60 -12.13 -5.68
CA LEU A 136 -9.40 -11.60 -5.03
C LEU A 136 -8.84 -12.60 -4.04
N ARG A 137 -7.56 -12.93 -4.19
CA ARG A 137 -6.82 -13.74 -3.22
C ARG A 137 -5.44 -13.17 -2.96
N PRO A 138 -4.82 -13.50 -1.81
CA PRO A 138 -3.41 -13.23 -1.60
C PRO A 138 -2.57 -13.88 -2.71
N VAL A 139 -1.76 -13.08 -3.41
CA VAL A 139 -0.88 -13.59 -4.49
C VAL A 139 0.60 -13.38 -4.21
N VAL A 140 0.97 -12.32 -3.50
CA VAL A 140 2.38 -11.98 -3.24
C VAL A 140 2.55 -11.47 -1.82
N TYR A 141 3.46 -12.07 -1.08
CA TYR A 141 4.01 -11.52 0.14
C TYR A 141 5.31 -10.76 -0.16
N LEU A 142 5.37 -9.48 0.24
CA LEU A 142 6.53 -8.62 0.05
C LEU A 142 6.95 -8.00 1.39
N SER A 143 8.12 -8.40 1.88
CA SER A 143 8.71 -7.89 3.12
C SER A 143 10.05 -7.22 2.85
N TYR A 144 10.27 -6.07 3.47
CA TYR A 144 11.56 -5.37 3.42
C TYR A 144 11.73 -4.47 4.65
N LEU A 145 12.99 -4.21 5.01
CA LEU A 145 13.34 -3.24 6.05
C LEU A 145 13.33 -1.84 5.44
N SER A 146 12.56 -0.93 6.05
CA SER A 146 12.74 0.50 5.85
C SER A 146 14.02 0.89 6.59
N MET A 147 14.86 1.70 5.95
CA MET A 147 16.09 2.26 6.50
C MET A 147 16.10 3.75 6.25
#